data_AF-A0A093NI99-F1
#
_entry.id   AF-A0A093NI99-F1
#
_cell.length_a   1.000
_cell.length_b   1.000
_cell.length_c   1.000
_cell.angle_alpha   90.00
_cell.angle_beta   90.00
_cell.angle_gamma   90.00
#
_symmetry.space_group_name_H-M   'P 1'
#
loop_
_entity.id
_entity.type
_entity.pdbx_description
1 polymer ?
#
loop_
_entity_poly.entity_id
_entity_poly.type
_entity_poly.pdbx_seq_one_letter_code
_entity_poly.pdbx_strand_id
1 'polypeptide(L)'
;LKPHLFPITVLGQVICSLAQVFILGMPSRIASVWFGSHEVSTACSIAVFGNQLGIAVGFLVPPVLVPNVEDVEKLAYHISVMFFMTAGVATALFILVVIVFKEKPPHPPSRAQALIQSRPTEKYSYVQSILHLFRNTNFLLLMVTYATRAASGCPHKAAVLLVGVCVSPQGEEVNAGRIGLTIILSGMVGALISGIWLDRTKTYKQTTLIVYIMSLAGMIAYTFTLSLGHLWVVFVTAGMLGFFMTGYLPLGFEFAAELTYPESEGTSSGLLNVSAQIFGIAFTIGQGQIMDRFGTKAGNLFLCSFLFLGTVMTAFIKADLRRQQANL
;
A
#
# COMPACT_ATOMS: atom_id res chain seq x y z
N LEU A 1 21.15 -25.15 11.48
CA LEU A 1 19.70 -24.86 11.40
C LEU A 1 18.91 -26.16 11.53
N LYS A 2 17.79 -26.17 12.27
CA LYS A 2 16.92 -27.34 12.48
C LYS A 2 15.88 -27.47 11.35
N PRO A 3 16.00 -28.43 10.42
CA PRO A 3 15.17 -28.47 9.20
C PRO A 3 13.67 -28.67 9.47
N HIS A 4 13.32 -29.33 10.59
CA HIS A 4 11.94 -29.60 10.98
C HIS A 4 11.16 -28.34 11.40
N LEU A 5 11.83 -27.21 11.62
CA LEU A 5 11.17 -25.94 11.96
C LEU A 5 10.72 -25.16 10.72
N PHE A 6 11.23 -25.51 9.53
CA PHE A 6 10.88 -24.82 8.28
C PHE A 6 9.36 -24.87 7.96
N PRO A 7 8.66 -26.02 8.06
CA PRO A 7 7.21 -26.08 7.85
C PRO A 7 6.42 -25.19 8.82
N ILE A 8 6.89 -25.06 10.07
CA ILE A 8 6.25 -24.22 11.10
C ILE A 8 6.39 -22.75 10.71
N THR A 9 7.57 -22.32 10.24
CA THR A 9 7.77 -20.95 9.74
C THR A 9 6.91 -20.65 8.52
N VAL A 10 6.78 -21.61 7.59
CA VAL A 10 5.90 -21.47 6.42
C VAL A 10 4.44 -21.33 6.85
N LEU A 11 3.97 -22.15 7.79
CA LEU A 11 2.63 -22.05 8.35
C LEU A 11 2.39 -20.66 8.96
N GLY A 12 3.33 -20.15 9.76
CA GLY A 12 3.26 -18.80 10.33
C GLY A 12 3.16 -17.71 9.27
N GLN A 13 3.95 -17.79 8.20
CA GLN A 13 3.90 -16.87 7.07
C GLN A 13 2.55 -16.90 6.34
N VAL A 14 1.96 -18.08 6.15
CA VAL A 14 0.63 -18.22 5.55
C VAL A 14 -0.43 -17.53 6.41
N ILE A 15 -0.40 -17.73 7.73
CA ILE A 15 -1.33 -17.08 8.67
C ILE A 15 -1.18 -15.55 8.60
N CYS A 16 0.05 -15.04 8.64
CA CYS A 16 0.33 -13.60 8.51
C CYS A 16 -0.16 -13.04 7.16
N SER A 17 0.04 -13.78 6.07
CA SER A 17 -0.40 -13.37 4.73
C SER A 17 -1.93 -13.27 4.63
N LEU A 18 -2.66 -14.22 5.24
CA LEU A 18 -4.12 -14.16 5.32
C LEU A 18 -4.58 -12.96 6.16
N ALA A 19 -3.93 -12.70 7.30
CA ALA A 19 -4.24 -11.54 8.15
C ALA A 19 -4.02 -10.20 7.44
N GLN A 20 -2.98 -10.08 6.61
CA GLN A 20 -2.64 -8.87 5.87
C GLN A 20 -3.76 -8.41 4.92
N VAL A 21 -4.53 -9.34 4.34
CA VAL A 21 -5.66 -9.02 3.46
C VAL A 21 -6.71 -8.20 4.20
N PHE A 22 -7.01 -8.56 5.45
CA PHE A 22 -7.97 -7.82 6.28
C PHE A 22 -7.45 -6.44 6.64
N ILE A 23 -6.17 -6.34 7.02
CA ILE A 23 -5.55 -5.07 7.42
C ILE A 23 -5.58 -4.04 6.28
N LEU A 24 -5.36 -4.48 5.04
CA LEU A 24 -5.31 -3.57 3.88
C LEU A 24 -6.69 -3.13 3.37
N GLY A 25 -7.74 -3.94 3.56
CA GLY A 25 -9.10 -3.64 3.11
C GLY A 25 -9.96 -2.90 4.13
N MET A 26 -9.61 -2.96 5.43
CA MET A 26 -10.38 -2.32 6.50
C MET A 26 -10.39 -0.78 6.48
N PRO A 27 -9.32 -0.05 6.13
CA PRO A 27 -9.29 1.42 6.17
C PRO A 27 -10.47 2.09 5.46
N SER A 28 -10.75 1.72 4.21
CA SER A 28 -11.85 2.30 3.45
C SER A 28 -13.21 1.97 4.06
N ARG A 29 -13.40 0.70 4.47
CA ARG A 29 -14.65 0.25 5.07
C ARG A 29 -14.93 0.94 6.42
N ILE A 30 -13.93 1.09 7.27
CA ILE A 30 -14.10 1.79 8.55
C ILE A 30 -14.40 3.26 8.29
N ALA A 31 -13.66 3.90 7.38
CA ALA A 31 -13.88 5.29 7.01
C ALA A 31 -15.33 5.51 6.55
N SER A 32 -15.84 4.68 5.65
CA SER A 32 -17.19 4.85 5.08
C SER A 32 -18.33 4.57 6.05
N VAL A 33 -18.11 3.69 7.04
CA VAL A 33 -19.12 3.28 8.01
C VAL A 33 -19.22 4.28 9.17
N TRP A 34 -18.10 4.90 9.57
CA TRP A 34 -18.01 5.73 10.77
C TRP A 34 -17.97 7.23 10.49
N PHE A 35 -17.47 7.66 9.33
CA PHE A 35 -17.22 9.06 9.03
C PHE A 35 -18.11 9.57 7.90
N GLY A 36 -18.39 10.88 7.93
CA GLY A 36 -19.20 11.55 6.91
C GLY A 36 -18.49 11.69 5.56
N SER A 37 -19.25 12.06 4.52
CA SER A 37 -18.73 12.22 3.15
C SER A 37 -17.68 13.33 2.98
N HIS A 38 -17.49 14.18 3.99
CA HIS A 38 -16.49 15.27 4.00
C HIS A 38 -15.18 14.93 4.71
N GLU A 39 -15.13 13.79 5.40
CA GLU A 39 -13.98 13.37 6.23
C GLU A 39 -13.56 11.91 5.96
N VAL A 40 -14.28 11.21 5.09
CA VAL A 40 -14.03 9.81 4.73
C VAL A 40 -12.62 9.61 4.15
N SER A 41 -12.16 10.49 3.26
CA SER A 41 -10.84 10.34 2.63
C SER A 41 -9.72 10.58 3.64
N THR A 42 -9.90 11.55 4.54
CA THR A 42 -8.96 11.84 5.64
C THR A 42 -8.91 10.69 6.63
N ALA A 43 -10.06 10.15 7.05
CA ALA A 43 -10.14 9.01 7.94
C ALA A 43 -9.46 7.75 7.33
N CYS A 44 -9.73 7.47 6.05
CA CYS A 44 -9.07 6.39 5.33
C CYS A 44 -7.55 6.61 5.26
N SER A 45 -7.11 7.84 5.00
CA SER A 45 -5.69 8.18 4.89
C SER A 45 -4.95 8.06 6.22
N ILE A 46 -5.57 8.42 7.35
CA ILE A 46 -5.03 8.22 8.70
C ILE A 46 -4.89 6.72 9.01
N ALA A 47 -5.87 5.91 8.63
CA ALA A 47 -5.80 4.46 8.82
C ALA A 47 -4.68 3.83 7.95
N VAL A 48 -4.53 4.25 6.69
CA VAL A 48 -3.43 3.82 5.82
C VAL A 48 -2.06 4.30 6.35
N PHE A 49 -2.00 5.51 6.93
CA PHE A 49 -0.80 6.02 7.59
C PHE A 49 -0.36 5.11 8.74
N GLY A 50 -1.30 4.59 9.54
CA GLY A 50 -0.99 3.63 10.60
C GLY A 50 -0.29 2.36 10.08
N ASN A 51 -0.69 1.88 8.90
CA ASN A 51 -0.01 0.75 8.24
C ASN A 51 1.43 1.11 7.85
N GLN A 52 1.63 2.27 7.22
CA GLN A 52 2.98 2.73 6.84
C GLN A 52 3.90 2.92 8.05
N LEU A 53 3.36 3.44 9.16
CA LEU A 53 4.09 3.56 10.41
C LEU A 53 4.50 2.18 10.95
N GLY A 54 3.59 1.20 10.93
CA GLY A 54 3.89 -0.18 11.33
C GLY A 54 5.02 -0.80 10.48
N ILE A 55 4.99 -0.57 9.16
CA ILE A 55 6.07 -1.00 8.24
C ILE A 55 7.40 -0.32 8.60
N ALA A 56 7.40 1.00 8.86
CA ALA A 56 8.61 1.73 9.24
C ALA A 56 9.24 1.19 10.53
N VAL A 57 8.41 0.95 11.55
CA VAL A 57 8.82 0.33 12.82
C VAL A 57 9.36 -1.09 12.55
N GLY A 58 8.70 -1.86 11.67
CA GLY A 58 9.14 -3.19 11.25
C GLY A 58 10.51 -3.22 10.55
N PHE A 59 10.95 -2.12 9.93
CA PHE A 59 12.31 -2.02 9.38
C PHE A 59 13.37 -1.67 10.42
N LEU A 60 12.99 -0.94 11.48
CA LEU A 60 13.93 -0.43 12.47
C LEU A 60 14.11 -1.37 13.67
N VAL A 61 13.02 -2.01 14.10
CA VAL A 61 12.99 -2.85 15.30
C VAL A 61 13.85 -4.12 15.18
N PRO A 62 13.77 -4.91 14.08
CA PRO A 62 14.58 -6.13 13.97
C PRO A 62 16.10 -5.90 13.99
N PRO A 63 16.68 -4.93 13.24
CA PRO A 63 18.13 -4.67 13.32
C PRO A 63 18.61 -4.20 14.70
N VAL A 64 17.77 -3.49 15.46
CA VAL A 64 18.13 -3.00 16.80
C VAL A 64 18.05 -4.12 17.85
N LEU A 65 17.04 -5.00 17.75
CA LEU A 65 16.86 -6.11 18.69
C LEU A 65 17.73 -7.33 18.37
N VAL A 66 18.14 -7.50 17.12
CA VAL A 66 18.91 -8.67 16.66
C VAL A 66 20.25 -8.17 16.12
N PRO A 67 21.23 -7.86 17.01
CA PRO A 67 22.58 -7.50 16.57
C PRO A 67 23.22 -8.69 15.85
N ASN A 68 24.05 -8.39 14.84
CA ASN A 68 24.80 -9.40 14.10
C ASN A 68 25.83 -10.07 15.03
N VAL A 69 25.46 -11.20 15.61
CA VAL A 69 26.32 -12.02 16.46
C VAL A 69 26.64 -13.33 15.74
N GLU A 70 27.91 -13.73 15.74
CA GLU A 70 28.37 -14.98 15.10
C GLU A 70 27.84 -16.23 15.83
N ASP A 71 27.42 -16.06 17.09
CA ASP A 71 26.87 -17.12 17.92
C ASP A 71 25.39 -17.38 17.58
N VAL A 72 25.16 -18.53 16.95
CA VAL A 72 23.85 -19.00 16.48
C VAL A 72 22.83 -19.13 17.62
N GLU A 73 23.26 -19.47 18.83
CA GLU A 73 22.34 -19.62 19.97
C GLU A 73 21.87 -18.26 20.49
N LYS A 74 22.80 -17.29 20.57
CA LYS A 74 22.44 -15.90 20.91
C LYS A 74 21.56 -15.27 19.85
N LEU A 75 21.84 -15.52 18.56
CA LEU A 75 21.00 -15.04 17.47
C LEU A 75 19.56 -15.58 17.58
N ALA A 76 19.41 -16.89 17.84
CA ALA A 76 18.12 -17.52 18.03
C ALA A 76 17.36 -16.95 19.25
N TYR A 77 18.06 -16.65 20.34
CA TYR A 77 17.47 -16.00 21.50
C TYR A 77 16.90 -14.61 21.18
N HIS A 78 17.67 -13.75 20.51
CA HIS A 78 17.22 -12.40 20.14
C HIS A 78 16.03 -12.43 19.17
N ILE A 79 16.06 -13.33 18.18
CA ILE A 79 14.93 -13.54 17.26
C ILE A 79 13.68 -13.99 18.02
N SER A 80 13.82 -14.93 18.96
CA SER A 80 12.71 -15.41 19.79
C SER A 80 12.13 -14.28 20.64
N VAL A 81 12.96 -13.49 21.30
CA VAL A 81 12.54 -12.32 22.10
C VAL A 81 11.78 -11.31 21.23
N MET A 82 12.26 -11.03 20.02
CA MET A 82 11.56 -10.16 19.07
C MET A 82 10.16 -10.71 18.73
N PHE A 83 10.04 -11.99 18.40
CA PHE A 83 8.74 -12.61 18.09
C PHE A 83 7.80 -12.57 19.30
N PHE A 84 8.28 -12.89 20.51
CA PHE A 84 7.47 -12.82 21.73
C PHE A 84 7.01 -11.39 22.04
N MET A 85 7.87 -10.39 21.86
CA MET A 85 7.46 -8.98 21.98
C MET A 85 6.38 -8.61 20.97
N THR A 86 6.55 -8.96 19.70
CA THR A 86 5.54 -8.66 18.67
C THR A 86 4.20 -9.35 18.95
N ALA A 87 4.23 -10.60 19.44
CA ALA A 87 3.03 -11.33 19.85
C ALA A 87 2.35 -10.67 21.07
N GLY A 88 3.13 -10.20 22.05
CA GLY A 88 2.61 -9.48 23.21
C GLY A 88 1.91 -8.17 22.82
N VAL A 89 2.54 -7.36 21.98
CA VAL A 89 1.95 -6.11 21.47
C VAL A 89 0.69 -6.38 20.65
N ALA A 90 0.72 -7.37 19.74
CA ALA A 90 -0.44 -7.74 18.93
C ALA A 90 -1.62 -8.22 19.80
N THR A 91 -1.34 -9.00 20.86
CA THR A 91 -2.37 -9.49 21.79
C THR A 91 -2.98 -8.35 22.61
N ALA A 92 -2.15 -7.42 23.08
CA ALA A 92 -2.62 -6.23 23.79
C ALA A 92 -3.53 -5.35 22.89
N LEU A 93 -3.13 -5.13 21.63
CA LEU A 93 -3.95 -4.40 20.66
C LEU A 93 -5.26 -5.13 20.34
N PHE A 94 -5.23 -6.46 20.22
CA PHE A 94 -6.45 -7.26 20.03
C PHE A 94 -7.43 -7.09 21.19
N ILE A 95 -6.96 -7.21 22.43
CA ILE A 95 -7.80 -7.00 23.63
C ILE A 95 -8.37 -5.58 23.64
N LEU A 96 -7.55 -4.58 23.31
CA LEU A 96 -8.01 -3.19 23.24
C LEU A 96 -9.12 -2.99 22.20
N VAL A 97 -8.97 -3.57 21.02
CA VAL A 97 -10.00 -3.52 19.96
C VAL A 97 -11.30 -4.20 20.42
N VAL A 98 -11.21 -5.35 21.09
CA VAL A 98 -12.40 -6.05 21.61
C VAL A 98 -13.15 -5.23 22.66
N ILE A 99 -12.44 -4.47 23.50
CA ILE A 99 -13.04 -3.66 24.57
C ILE A 99 -13.61 -2.33 24.03
N VAL A 100 -12.87 -1.66 23.14
CA VAL A 100 -13.14 -0.27 22.75
C VAL A 100 -13.93 -0.15 21.45
N PHE A 101 -13.72 -1.08 20.50
CA PHE A 101 -14.24 -0.92 19.15
C PHE A 101 -15.69 -1.42 19.05
N LYS A 102 -16.61 -0.52 18.71
CA LYS A 102 -18.00 -0.87 18.39
C LYS A 102 -18.11 -1.21 16.91
N GLU A 103 -19.05 -2.09 16.54
CA GLU A 103 -19.18 -2.55 15.15
C GLU A 103 -19.58 -1.41 14.19
N LYS A 104 -20.57 -0.58 14.59
CA LYS A 104 -21.16 0.50 13.77
C LYS A 104 -21.67 1.62 14.69
N PRO A 105 -21.68 2.89 14.23
CA PRO A 105 -22.35 3.95 14.97
C PRO A 105 -23.88 3.71 14.98
N PRO A 106 -24.61 4.15 16.03
CA PRO A 106 -26.06 3.99 16.12
C PRO A 106 -26.85 4.82 15.10
N HIS A 107 -26.24 5.86 14.52
CA HIS A 107 -26.82 6.67 13.46
C HIS A 107 -25.90 6.69 12.22
N PRO A 108 -26.44 6.57 11.00
CA PRO A 108 -25.64 6.55 9.78
C PRO A 108 -24.98 7.92 9.53
N PRO A 109 -23.67 7.96 9.26
CA PRO A 109 -22.93 9.23 9.12
C PRO A 109 -23.16 9.93 7.77
N SER A 110 -23.76 9.26 6.77
CA SER A 110 -24.02 9.85 5.44
C SER A 110 -25.32 9.34 4.80
N ARG A 111 -25.88 10.13 3.86
CA ARG A 111 -27.08 9.75 3.07
C ARG A 111 -26.83 8.50 2.23
N ALA A 112 -25.66 8.40 1.58
CA ALA A 112 -25.24 7.20 0.86
C ALA A 112 -25.25 5.94 1.77
N GLN A 113 -24.77 6.06 3.01
CA GLN A 113 -24.78 4.95 3.96
C GLN A 113 -26.18 4.62 4.47
N ALA A 114 -27.05 5.63 4.66
CA ALA A 114 -28.46 5.41 4.99
C ALA A 114 -29.22 4.69 3.86
N LEU A 115 -28.95 5.03 2.59
CA LEU A 115 -29.53 4.35 1.42
C LEU A 115 -29.09 2.88 1.35
N ILE A 116 -27.81 2.58 1.63
CA ILE A 116 -27.32 1.20 1.69
C ILE A 116 -27.97 0.42 2.85
N GLN A 117 -28.15 1.02 4.02
CA GLN A 117 -28.81 0.37 5.16
C GLN A 117 -30.31 0.16 4.95
N SER A 118 -30.98 1.02 4.17
CA SER A 118 -32.40 0.86 3.83
C SER A 118 -32.68 -0.24 2.79
N ARG A 119 -31.65 -0.82 2.18
CA ARG A 119 -31.81 -1.89 1.19
C ARG A 119 -32.14 -3.22 1.87
N PRO A 120 -33.16 -3.97 1.41
CA PRO A 120 -33.50 -5.26 1.99
C PRO A 120 -32.34 -6.26 1.85
N THR A 121 -31.95 -6.87 2.97
CA THR A 121 -30.78 -7.77 3.12
C THR A 121 -30.83 -8.99 2.20
N GLU A 122 -32.02 -9.42 1.78
CA GLU A 122 -32.23 -10.62 0.95
C GLU A 122 -31.70 -10.53 -0.49
N LYS A 123 -31.33 -9.33 -0.99
CA LYS A 123 -30.87 -9.15 -2.38
C LYS A 123 -29.36 -8.94 -2.56
N TYR A 124 -28.56 -8.93 -1.49
CA TYR A 124 -27.12 -8.69 -1.61
C TYR A 124 -26.34 -10.00 -1.77
N SER A 125 -26.10 -10.43 -3.01
CA SER A 125 -25.19 -11.53 -3.30
C SER A 125 -23.76 -11.01 -3.49
N TYR A 126 -22.85 -11.40 -2.61
CA TYR A 126 -21.43 -11.01 -2.66
C TYR A 126 -20.76 -11.42 -3.99
N VAL A 127 -21.10 -12.60 -4.51
CA VAL A 127 -20.58 -13.08 -5.80
C VAL A 127 -21.09 -12.22 -6.96
N GLN A 128 -22.37 -11.83 -6.92
CA GLN A 128 -22.93 -10.93 -7.94
C GLN A 128 -22.31 -9.54 -7.88
N SER A 129 -22.02 -9.03 -6.67
CA SER A 129 -21.27 -7.78 -6.47
C SER A 129 -19.90 -7.84 -7.15
N ILE A 130 -19.12 -8.91 -6.91
CA ILE A 130 -17.83 -9.12 -7.57
C ILE A 130 -17.98 -9.18 -9.10
N LEU A 131 -18.94 -9.95 -9.63
CA LEU A 131 -19.17 -10.04 -11.07
C LEU A 131 -19.55 -8.70 -11.69
N HIS A 132 -20.35 -7.89 -10.98
CA HIS A 132 -20.72 -6.56 -11.40
C HIS A 132 -19.52 -5.60 -11.44
N LEU A 133 -18.62 -5.69 -10.45
CA LEU A 133 -17.36 -4.95 -10.43
C LEU A 133 -16.48 -5.31 -11.63
N PHE A 134 -16.33 -6.60 -11.95
CA PHE A 134 -15.58 -7.05 -13.12
C PHE A 134 -16.23 -6.65 -14.46
N ARG A 135 -17.51 -6.30 -14.48
CA ARG A 135 -18.18 -5.79 -15.69
C ARG A 135 -17.98 -4.28 -15.89
N ASN A 136 -17.54 -3.56 -14.87
CA ASN A 136 -17.32 -2.12 -14.94
C ASN A 136 -15.93 -1.80 -15.53
N THR A 137 -15.90 -1.39 -16.79
CA THR A 137 -14.65 -1.08 -17.52
C THR A 137 -13.79 -0.03 -16.83
N ASN A 138 -14.40 1.01 -16.24
CA ASN A 138 -13.65 2.06 -15.53
C ASN A 138 -12.99 1.51 -14.25
N PHE A 139 -13.68 0.61 -13.54
CA PHE A 139 -13.11 -0.06 -12.38
C PHE A 139 -11.99 -1.03 -12.77
N LEU A 140 -12.15 -1.79 -13.85
CA LEU A 140 -11.06 -2.64 -14.38
C LEU A 140 -9.83 -1.83 -14.77
N LEU A 141 -10.02 -0.70 -15.45
CA LEU A 141 -8.93 0.24 -15.75
C LEU A 141 -8.27 0.77 -14.48
N LEU A 142 -9.07 1.10 -13.45
CA LEU A 142 -8.54 1.50 -12.15
C LEU A 142 -7.78 0.36 -11.47
N MET A 143 -8.24 -0.89 -11.55
CA MET A 143 -7.53 -2.05 -11.02
C MET A 143 -6.18 -2.25 -11.71
N VAL A 144 -6.13 -2.21 -13.03
CA VAL A 144 -4.87 -2.40 -13.77
C VAL A 144 -3.90 -1.25 -13.50
N THR A 145 -4.37 -0.01 -13.51
CA THR A 145 -3.53 1.14 -13.17
C THR A 145 -3.03 1.03 -11.74
N TYR A 146 -3.93 0.80 -10.78
CA TYR A 146 -3.59 0.63 -9.38
C TYR A 146 -2.54 -0.46 -9.17
N ALA A 147 -2.74 -1.62 -9.79
CA ALA A 147 -1.83 -2.75 -9.73
C ALA A 147 -0.47 -2.44 -10.35
N THR A 148 -0.45 -1.81 -11.53
CA THR A 148 0.79 -1.44 -12.24
C THR A 148 1.65 -0.50 -11.42
N ARG A 149 1.05 0.50 -10.78
CA ARG A 149 1.76 1.44 -9.91
C ARG A 149 2.14 0.83 -8.58
N ALA A 150 1.27 0.05 -7.94
CA ALA A 150 1.62 -0.66 -6.70
C ALA A 150 2.80 -1.62 -6.93
N ALA A 151 2.85 -2.29 -8.08
CA ALA A 151 3.93 -3.18 -8.48
C ALA A 151 5.23 -2.42 -8.84
N SER A 152 5.13 -1.21 -9.37
CA SER A 152 6.27 -0.37 -9.73
C SER A 152 6.84 0.43 -8.56
N GLY A 153 5.99 0.84 -7.62
CA GLY A 153 6.33 1.66 -6.45
C GLY A 153 6.39 0.87 -5.15
N CYS A 154 6.45 -0.47 -5.21
CA CYS A 154 6.40 -1.30 -4.01
C CYS A 154 7.61 -0.97 -3.11
N PRO A 155 7.41 -0.40 -1.90
CA PRO A 155 8.50 -0.16 -0.95
C PRO A 155 9.16 -1.47 -0.49
N HIS A 156 8.51 -2.62 -0.73
CA HIS A 156 9.09 -3.95 -0.56
C HIS A 156 10.27 -4.22 -1.51
N LYS A 157 10.35 -3.54 -2.65
CA LYS A 157 11.53 -3.61 -3.51
C LYS A 157 12.66 -2.75 -2.96
N ALA A 158 12.38 -1.62 -2.32
CA ALA A 158 13.41 -0.93 -1.57
C ALA A 158 13.93 -1.83 -0.44
N ALA A 159 13.06 -2.54 0.30
CA ALA A 159 13.45 -3.49 1.33
C ALA A 159 14.27 -4.70 0.84
N VAL A 160 13.85 -5.33 -0.26
CA VAL A 160 14.54 -6.51 -0.83
C VAL A 160 15.80 -6.11 -1.58
N LEU A 161 15.82 -4.94 -2.24
CA LEU A 161 17.01 -4.40 -2.89
C LEU A 161 17.97 -3.80 -1.85
N LEU A 162 17.48 -3.38 -0.68
CA LEU A 162 18.28 -3.04 0.50
C LEU A 162 18.94 -4.28 1.10
N VAL A 163 18.19 -5.37 1.28
CA VAL A 163 18.74 -6.65 1.74
C VAL A 163 19.71 -7.26 0.71
N GLY A 164 19.49 -7.02 -0.58
CA GLY A 164 20.44 -7.39 -1.64
C GLY A 164 21.72 -6.54 -1.67
N VAL A 165 21.64 -5.28 -1.22
CA VAL A 165 22.80 -4.38 -1.06
C VAL A 165 23.58 -4.66 0.24
N CYS A 166 23.02 -5.41 1.20
CA CYS A 166 23.76 -5.98 2.34
C CYS A 166 24.87 -6.99 1.96
N VAL A 167 25.15 -7.15 0.66
CA VAL A 167 26.27 -7.95 0.13
C VAL A 167 27.36 -7.06 -0.50
N SER A 168 27.24 -5.73 -0.42
CA SER A 168 28.28 -4.77 -0.84
C SER A 168 29.08 -4.21 0.34
N PRO A 169 30.34 -3.80 0.11
CA PRO A 169 31.34 -3.62 1.16
C PRO A 169 30.93 -2.62 2.25
N GLN A 170 31.39 -2.90 3.46
CA GLN A 170 31.10 -2.22 4.73
C GLN A 170 31.02 -0.68 4.57
N GLY A 171 29.83 -0.12 4.80
CA GLY A 171 29.56 1.33 4.81
C GLY A 171 28.34 1.78 4.01
N GLU A 172 27.96 1.05 2.94
CA GLU A 172 26.80 1.43 2.10
C GLU A 172 25.44 1.00 2.67
N GLU A 173 25.40 0.00 3.54
CA GLU A 173 24.18 -0.54 4.16
C GLU A 173 23.39 0.52 4.95
N VAL A 174 24.09 1.37 5.71
CA VAL A 174 23.49 2.43 6.54
C VAL A 174 22.83 3.50 5.67
N ASN A 175 23.48 3.88 4.57
CA ASN A 175 22.96 4.89 3.64
C ASN A 175 21.74 4.37 2.91
N ALA A 176 21.77 3.11 2.51
CA ALA A 176 20.66 2.46 1.86
C ALA A 176 19.44 2.41 2.82
N GLY A 177 19.63 1.99 4.09
CA GLY A 177 18.55 1.98 5.09
C GLY A 177 17.93 3.36 5.32
N ARG A 178 18.75 4.42 5.34
CA ARG A 178 18.29 5.81 5.44
C ARG A 178 17.48 6.27 4.22
N ILE A 179 17.83 5.84 3.01
CA ILE A 179 17.06 6.14 1.79
C ILE A 179 15.68 5.47 1.88
N GLY A 180 15.63 4.21 2.30
CA GLY A 180 14.37 3.49 2.54
C GLY A 180 13.47 4.20 3.55
N LEU A 181 14.04 4.63 4.68
CA LEU A 181 13.31 5.42 5.69
C LEU A 181 12.76 6.73 5.12
N THR A 182 13.56 7.44 4.31
CA THR A 182 13.15 8.69 3.67
C THR A 182 11.95 8.50 2.74
N ILE A 183 11.94 7.42 1.96
CA ILE A 183 10.81 7.06 1.09
C ILE A 183 9.54 6.81 1.92
N ILE A 184 9.66 6.08 3.03
CA ILE A 184 8.51 5.75 3.88
C ILE A 184 7.96 7.01 4.55
N LEU A 185 8.82 7.83 5.17
CA LEU A 185 8.40 9.06 5.86
C LEU A 185 7.79 10.09 4.90
N SER A 186 8.42 10.31 3.74
CA SER A 186 7.85 11.19 2.72
C SER A 186 6.52 10.67 2.17
N GLY A 187 6.41 9.35 1.97
CA GLY A 187 5.18 8.69 1.56
C GLY A 187 4.04 8.81 2.58
N MET A 188 4.36 8.77 3.88
CA MET A 188 3.40 9.00 4.96
C MET A 188 2.82 10.41 4.90
N VAL A 189 3.65 11.43 4.68
CA VAL A 189 3.20 12.81 4.49
C VAL A 189 2.35 12.94 3.23
N GLY A 190 2.76 12.29 2.13
CA GLY A 190 2.02 12.28 0.88
C GLY A 190 0.62 11.69 0.98
N ALA A 191 0.46 10.59 1.74
CA ALA A 191 -0.84 9.95 1.99
C ALA A 191 -1.80 10.83 2.79
N LEU A 192 -1.31 11.53 3.82
CA LEU A 192 -2.14 12.45 4.60
C LEU A 192 -2.56 13.67 3.78
N ILE A 193 -1.62 14.28 3.05
CA ILE A 193 -1.90 15.46 2.23
C ILE A 193 -2.87 15.11 1.10
N SER A 194 -2.71 13.96 0.43
CA SER A 194 -3.62 13.55 -0.64
C SER A 194 -5.03 13.28 -0.11
N GLY A 195 -5.17 12.67 1.07
CA GLY A 195 -6.44 12.46 1.75
C GLY A 195 -7.19 13.77 2.03
N ILE A 196 -6.52 14.71 2.71
CA ILE A 196 -7.09 16.02 3.05
C ILE A 196 -7.45 16.81 1.78
N TRP A 197 -6.57 16.78 0.78
CA TRP A 197 -6.80 17.44 -0.50
C TRP A 197 -8.06 16.89 -1.20
N LEU A 198 -8.28 15.58 -1.17
CA LEU A 198 -9.43 14.94 -1.81
C LEU A 198 -10.75 15.26 -1.12
N ASP A 199 -10.77 15.31 0.21
CA ASP A 199 -11.97 15.72 0.95
C ASP A 199 -12.41 17.14 0.60
N ARG A 200 -11.45 18.04 0.31
CA ARG A 200 -11.72 19.43 -0.08
C ARG A 200 -12.08 19.58 -1.55
N THR A 201 -11.29 18.98 -2.44
CA THR A 201 -11.37 19.24 -3.88
C THR A 201 -12.30 18.29 -4.61
N LYS A 202 -12.48 17.07 -4.11
CA LYS A 202 -13.32 16.04 -4.73
C LYS A 202 -12.90 15.66 -6.17
N THR A 203 -11.69 16.06 -6.60
CA THR A 203 -11.17 15.87 -7.97
C THR A 203 -10.37 14.56 -8.12
N TYR A 204 -10.99 13.40 -7.83
CA TYR A 204 -10.29 12.10 -7.79
C TYR A 204 -9.49 11.79 -9.06
N LYS A 205 -10.10 11.92 -10.26
CA LYS A 205 -9.41 11.63 -11.53
C LYS A 205 -8.21 12.54 -11.76
N GLN A 206 -8.36 13.84 -11.57
CA GLN A 206 -7.30 14.81 -11.86
C GLN A 206 -6.11 14.61 -10.91
N THR A 207 -6.40 14.44 -9.62
CA THR A 207 -5.37 14.15 -8.61
C THR A 207 -4.65 12.84 -8.93
N THR A 208 -5.37 11.79 -9.36
CA THR A 208 -4.81 10.50 -9.78
C THR A 208 -3.83 10.67 -10.94
N LEU A 209 -4.23 11.41 -11.97
CA LEU A 209 -3.41 11.66 -13.15
C LEU A 209 -2.14 12.48 -12.82
N ILE A 210 -2.27 13.53 -12.01
CA ILE A 210 -1.12 14.34 -11.56
C ILE A 210 -0.15 13.48 -10.77
N VAL A 211 -0.65 12.68 -9.82
CA VAL A 211 0.19 11.79 -9.01
C VAL A 211 0.93 10.77 -9.88
N TYR A 212 0.30 10.24 -10.94
CA TYR A 212 0.97 9.36 -11.90
C TYR A 212 2.10 10.05 -12.65
N ILE A 213 1.86 11.23 -13.21
CA ILE A 213 2.86 12.00 -13.95
C ILE A 213 4.05 12.34 -13.04
N MET A 214 3.78 12.81 -11.82
CA MET A 214 4.81 13.14 -10.84
C MET A 214 5.59 11.92 -10.39
N SER A 215 4.93 10.77 -10.24
CA SER A 215 5.58 9.50 -9.92
C SER A 215 6.49 9.01 -11.04
N LEU A 216 6.05 9.14 -12.31
CA LEU A 216 6.88 8.82 -13.47
C LEU A 216 8.10 9.73 -13.56
N ALA A 217 7.90 11.05 -13.41
CA ALA A 217 8.99 12.01 -13.39
C ALA A 217 10.00 11.73 -12.26
N GLY A 218 9.48 11.41 -11.06
CA GLY A 218 10.30 11.01 -9.90
C GLY A 218 11.09 9.73 -10.18
N MET A 219 10.49 8.74 -10.83
CA MET A 219 11.17 7.47 -11.15
C MET A 219 12.27 7.65 -12.21
N ILE A 220 12.01 8.48 -13.22
CA ILE A 220 13.01 8.84 -14.24
C ILE A 220 14.18 9.58 -13.57
N ALA A 221 13.88 10.60 -12.76
CA ALA A 221 14.88 11.34 -12.02
C ALA A 221 15.71 10.43 -11.11
N TYR A 222 15.07 9.53 -10.36
CA TYR A 222 15.74 8.55 -9.51
C TYR A 222 16.67 7.63 -10.32
N THR A 223 16.22 7.17 -11.50
CA THR A 223 17.00 6.28 -12.37
C THR A 223 18.30 6.90 -12.86
N PHE A 224 18.25 8.17 -13.30
CA PHE A 224 19.44 8.88 -13.77
C PHE A 224 20.31 9.37 -12.61
N THR A 225 19.70 9.77 -11.49
CA THR A 225 20.41 10.26 -10.31
C THR A 225 21.20 9.17 -9.60
N LEU A 226 20.69 7.93 -9.59
CA LEU A 226 21.40 6.79 -9.02
C LEU A 226 22.78 6.58 -9.66
N SER A 227 22.95 6.99 -10.92
CA SER A 227 24.23 6.87 -11.63
C SER A 227 25.23 8.00 -11.39
N LEU A 228 24.83 9.07 -10.69
CA LEU A 228 25.66 10.26 -10.46
C LEU A 228 26.50 10.19 -9.16
N GLY A 229 26.26 9.22 -8.28
CA GLY A 229 27.05 9.02 -7.05
C GLY A 229 26.86 10.08 -5.96
N HIS A 230 26.06 11.13 -6.18
CA HIS A 230 25.77 12.16 -5.18
C HIS A 230 24.62 11.74 -4.25
N LEU A 231 24.96 11.26 -3.04
CA LEU A 231 24.02 10.79 -2.03
C LEU A 231 22.84 11.75 -1.77
N TRP A 232 23.08 13.05 -1.62
CA TRP A 232 22.02 14.03 -1.32
C TRP A 232 20.93 14.09 -2.39
N VAL A 233 21.32 13.99 -3.67
CA VAL A 233 20.36 14.06 -4.79
C VAL A 233 19.50 12.79 -4.82
N VAL A 234 20.06 11.64 -4.44
CA VAL A 234 19.31 10.39 -4.28
C VAL A 234 18.28 10.51 -3.15
N PHE A 235 18.62 11.13 -2.01
CA PHE A 235 17.65 11.37 -0.93
C PHE A 235 16.47 12.23 -1.37
N VAL A 236 16.73 13.33 -2.08
CA VAL A 236 15.67 14.24 -2.56
C VAL A 236 14.76 13.54 -3.57
N THR A 237 15.34 12.85 -4.57
CA THR A 237 14.57 12.14 -5.59
C THR A 237 13.80 10.95 -5.03
N ALA A 238 14.38 10.21 -4.08
CA ALA A 238 13.71 9.13 -3.35
C ALA A 238 12.56 9.65 -2.48
N GLY A 239 12.74 10.77 -1.77
CA GLY A 239 11.68 11.40 -1.00
C GLY A 239 10.52 11.88 -1.87
N MET A 240 10.82 12.49 -3.01
CA MET A 240 9.79 12.89 -3.98
C MET A 240 9.02 11.68 -4.53
N LEU A 241 9.73 10.61 -4.89
CA LEU A 241 9.12 9.36 -5.33
C LEU A 241 8.22 8.74 -4.26
N GLY A 242 8.69 8.67 -3.01
CA GLY A 242 7.92 8.15 -1.87
C GLY A 242 6.63 8.92 -1.63
N PHE A 243 6.72 10.26 -1.60
CA PHE A 243 5.58 11.16 -1.44
C PHE A 243 4.44 10.87 -2.42
N PHE A 244 4.73 10.82 -3.71
CA PHE A 244 3.70 10.59 -4.73
C PHE A 244 3.24 9.13 -4.82
N MET A 245 4.14 8.16 -4.65
CA MET A 245 3.78 6.74 -4.77
C MET A 245 2.88 6.26 -3.63
N THR A 246 3.21 6.59 -2.37
CA THR A 246 2.42 6.18 -1.21
C THR A 246 1.13 7.02 -1.10
N GLY A 247 1.19 8.29 -1.51
CA GLY A 247 0.03 9.19 -1.55
C GLY A 247 -1.15 8.66 -2.39
N TYR A 248 -0.87 7.74 -3.31
CA TYR A 248 -1.89 7.14 -4.14
C TYR A 248 -2.78 6.12 -3.40
N LEU A 249 -2.28 5.37 -2.39
CA LEU A 249 -3.09 4.31 -1.77
C LEU A 249 -4.50 4.77 -1.34
N PRO A 250 -4.64 5.83 -0.52
CA PRO A 250 -5.96 6.31 -0.12
C PRO A 250 -6.76 6.87 -1.31
N LEU A 251 -6.09 7.58 -2.23
CA LEU A 251 -6.71 8.11 -3.45
C LEU A 251 -7.31 7.00 -4.32
N GLY A 252 -6.62 5.87 -4.46
CA GLY A 252 -7.06 4.71 -5.20
C GLY A 252 -8.30 4.08 -4.59
N PHE A 253 -8.34 3.91 -3.26
CA PHE A 253 -9.50 3.36 -2.55
C PHE A 253 -10.73 4.26 -2.67
N GLU A 254 -10.57 5.56 -2.49
CA GLU A 254 -11.69 6.51 -2.63
C GLU A 254 -12.18 6.60 -4.07
N PHE A 255 -11.27 6.61 -5.05
CA PHE A 255 -11.69 6.61 -6.45
C PHE A 255 -12.40 5.30 -6.84
N ALA A 256 -11.98 4.18 -6.25
CA ALA A 256 -12.68 2.91 -6.38
C ALA A 256 -14.10 3.02 -5.84
N ALA A 257 -14.27 3.51 -4.61
CA ALA A 257 -15.56 3.66 -3.95
C ALA A 257 -16.53 4.54 -4.78
N GLU A 258 -16.02 5.62 -5.39
CA GLU A 258 -16.82 6.47 -6.29
C GLU A 258 -17.27 5.74 -7.56
N LEU A 259 -16.40 4.97 -8.21
CA LEU A 259 -16.72 4.24 -9.44
C LEU A 259 -17.62 3.02 -9.20
N THR A 260 -17.53 2.42 -8.02
CA THR A 260 -18.19 1.16 -7.69
C THR A 260 -19.47 1.33 -6.89
N TYR A 261 -19.87 2.55 -6.52
CA TYR A 261 -21.15 2.76 -5.84
C TYR A 261 -22.32 2.14 -6.64
N PRO A 262 -23.27 1.43 -6.00
CA PRO A 262 -23.48 1.23 -4.55
C PRO A 262 -22.89 -0.07 -3.96
N GLU A 263 -21.80 -0.60 -4.53
CA GLU A 263 -21.12 -1.78 -4.00
C GLU A 263 -20.33 -1.48 -2.72
N SER A 264 -20.09 -2.50 -1.90
CA SER A 264 -19.28 -2.39 -0.68
C SER A 264 -17.87 -1.85 -0.97
N GLU A 265 -17.51 -0.75 -0.30
CA GLU A 265 -16.17 -0.15 -0.42
C GLU A 265 -15.05 -1.12 -0.01
N GLY A 266 -15.33 -2.04 0.92
CA GLY A 266 -14.39 -3.09 1.31
C GLY A 266 -14.16 -4.15 0.23
N THR A 267 -15.17 -4.45 -0.60
CA THR A 267 -15.02 -5.39 -1.73
C THR A 267 -14.17 -4.75 -2.83
N SER A 268 -14.46 -3.48 -3.13
CA SER A 268 -13.74 -2.69 -4.14
C SER A 268 -12.25 -2.50 -3.77
N SER A 269 -11.96 -2.07 -2.54
CA SER A 269 -10.58 -1.95 -2.03
C SER A 269 -9.87 -3.30 -1.91
N GLY A 270 -10.59 -4.36 -1.54
CA GLY A 270 -10.08 -5.73 -1.52
C GLY A 270 -9.61 -6.21 -2.90
N LEU A 271 -10.43 -6.03 -3.94
CA LEU A 271 -10.06 -6.37 -5.32
C LEU A 271 -8.87 -5.55 -5.82
N LEU A 272 -8.79 -4.26 -5.48
CA LEU A 272 -7.60 -3.45 -5.79
C LEU A 272 -6.33 -4.02 -5.16
N ASN A 273 -6.38 -4.42 -3.88
CA ASN A 273 -5.22 -5.03 -3.21
C ASN A 273 -4.84 -6.38 -3.83
N VAL A 274 -5.80 -7.24 -4.16
CA VAL A 274 -5.54 -8.51 -4.85
C VAL A 274 -4.82 -8.27 -6.17
N SER A 275 -5.32 -7.34 -6.99
CA SER A 275 -4.68 -6.99 -8.26
C SER A 275 -3.25 -6.48 -8.08
N ALA A 276 -3.01 -5.65 -7.05
CA ALA A 276 -1.68 -5.15 -6.71
C ALA A 276 -0.72 -6.26 -6.28
N GLN A 277 -1.16 -7.25 -5.51
CA GLN A 277 -0.31 -8.37 -5.11
C GLN A 277 0.06 -9.26 -6.29
N ILE A 278 -0.89 -9.57 -7.18
CA ILE A 278 -0.63 -10.38 -8.39
C ILE A 278 0.40 -9.69 -9.30
N PHE A 279 0.20 -8.41 -9.59
CA PHE A 279 1.15 -7.64 -10.39
C PHE A 279 2.49 -7.47 -9.65
N GLY A 280 2.45 -7.29 -8.33
CA GLY A 280 3.63 -7.21 -7.48
C GLY A 280 4.53 -8.43 -7.62
N ILE A 281 3.97 -9.64 -7.58
CA ILE A 281 4.71 -10.90 -7.80
C ILE A 281 5.30 -10.93 -9.21
N ALA A 282 4.49 -10.71 -10.25
CA ALA A 282 4.92 -10.78 -11.64
C ALA A 282 6.05 -9.78 -11.95
N PHE A 283 5.92 -8.53 -11.48
CA PHE A 283 6.91 -7.48 -11.69
C PHE A 283 8.16 -7.68 -10.85
N THR A 284 8.07 -8.29 -9.67
CA THR A 284 9.25 -8.57 -8.84
C THR A 284 10.11 -9.62 -9.52
N ILE A 285 9.50 -10.71 -10.01
CA ILE A 285 10.21 -11.76 -10.75
C ILE A 285 10.77 -11.19 -12.07
N GLY A 286 9.94 -10.49 -12.86
CA GLY A 286 10.34 -9.94 -14.15
C GLY A 286 11.47 -8.91 -14.03
N GLN A 287 11.38 -7.99 -13.06
CA GLN A 287 12.44 -7.02 -12.82
C GLN A 287 13.73 -7.69 -12.32
N GLY A 288 13.63 -8.70 -11.45
CA GLY A 288 14.79 -9.45 -10.97
C GLY A 288 15.60 -10.03 -12.13
N GLN A 289 14.93 -10.75 -13.04
CA GLN A 289 15.58 -11.33 -14.22
C GLN A 289 16.19 -10.28 -15.17
N ILE A 290 15.52 -9.14 -15.35
CA ILE A 290 16.04 -8.04 -16.18
C ILE A 290 17.27 -7.41 -15.52
N MET A 291 17.24 -7.22 -14.21
CA MET A 291 18.33 -6.64 -13.45
C MET A 291 19.57 -7.53 -13.46
N ASP A 292 19.39 -8.85 -13.34
CA ASP A 292 20.48 -9.83 -13.39
C ASP A 292 21.19 -9.85 -14.75
N ARG A 293 20.42 -9.66 -15.85
CA ARG A 293 20.95 -9.80 -17.22
C ARG A 293 21.42 -8.49 -17.86
N PHE A 294 20.76 -7.38 -17.55
CA PHE A 294 20.96 -6.06 -18.19
C PHE A 294 21.30 -4.94 -17.20
N GLY A 295 21.41 -5.25 -15.91
CA GLY A 295 21.76 -4.32 -14.85
C GLY A 295 20.60 -3.47 -14.33
N THR A 296 20.85 -2.74 -13.24
CA THR A 296 19.85 -1.97 -12.48
C THR A 296 19.17 -0.88 -13.32
N LYS A 297 19.89 -0.26 -14.27
CA LYS A 297 19.33 0.77 -15.16
C LYS A 297 18.23 0.21 -16.05
N ALA A 298 18.42 -0.99 -16.61
CA ALA A 298 17.40 -1.64 -17.43
C ALA A 298 16.17 -2.04 -16.62
N GLY A 299 16.36 -2.52 -15.39
CA GLY A 299 15.27 -2.81 -14.45
C GLY A 299 14.45 -1.56 -14.10
N ASN A 300 15.10 -0.42 -13.90
CA ASN A 300 14.41 0.84 -13.62
C ASN A 300 13.68 1.41 -14.86
N LEU A 301 14.26 1.27 -16.06
CA LEU A 301 13.59 1.65 -17.31
C LEU A 301 12.35 0.80 -17.57
N PHE A 302 12.39 -0.49 -17.26
CA PHE A 302 11.21 -1.36 -17.30
C PHE A 302 10.07 -0.81 -16.42
N LEU A 303 10.37 -0.40 -15.18
CA LEU A 303 9.39 0.23 -14.30
C LEU A 303 8.86 1.57 -14.85
N CYS A 304 9.72 2.40 -15.44
CA CYS A 304 9.31 3.66 -16.07
C CYS A 304 8.31 3.41 -17.22
N SER A 305 8.56 2.41 -18.07
CA SER A 305 7.65 2.06 -19.18
C SER A 305 6.27 1.65 -18.68
N PHE A 306 6.19 0.89 -17.59
CA PHE A 306 4.91 0.49 -17.00
C PHE A 306 4.21 1.63 -16.27
N LEU A 307 4.94 2.53 -15.60
CA LEU A 307 4.36 3.75 -15.04
C LEU A 307 3.82 4.68 -16.12
N PHE A 308 4.51 4.78 -17.25
CA PHE A 308 4.04 5.52 -18.42
C PHE A 308 2.75 4.90 -18.98
N LEU A 309 2.72 3.59 -19.18
CA LEU A 309 1.52 2.86 -19.61
C LEU A 309 0.36 3.09 -18.62
N GLY A 310 0.62 2.99 -17.32
CA GLY A 310 -0.36 3.27 -16.27
C GLY A 310 -0.88 4.72 -16.31
N THR A 311 -0.03 5.69 -16.63
CA THR A 311 -0.42 7.11 -16.79
C THR A 311 -1.37 7.28 -17.97
N VAL A 312 -1.04 6.68 -19.12
CA VAL A 312 -1.90 6.69 -20.32
C VAL A 312 -3.24 6.03 -20.03
N MET A 313 -3.25 4.85 -19.42
CA MET A 313 -4.48 4.15 -19.06
C MET A 313 -5.34 4.97 -18.07
N THR A 314 -4.71 5.65 -17.11
CA THR A 314 -5.41 6.52 -16.15
C THR A 314 -6.11 7.69 -16.83
N ALA A 315 -5.53 8.26 -17.88
CA ALA A 315 -6.14 9.35 -18.64
C ALA A 315 -7.48 8.94 -19.29
N PHE A 316 -7.58 7.68 -19.73
CA PHE A 316 -8.79 7.10 -20.33
C PHE A 316 -9.90 6.75 -19.34
N ILE A 317 -9.62 6.71 -18.03
CA ILE A 317 -10.66 6.45 -17.02
C ILE A 317 -11.67 7.60 -17.03
N LYS A 318 -12.96 7.29 -17.22
CA LYS A 318 -14.04 8.29 -17.08
C LYS A 318 -14.33 8.50 -15.59
N ALA A 319 -14.38 9.76 -15.17
CA ALA A 319 -14.73 10.12 -13.80
C ALA A 319 -16.26 10.09 -13.63
N ASP A 320 -16.82 8.91 -13.40
CA ASP A 320 -18.21 8.78 -12.96
C ASP A 320 -18.25 8.87 -11.43
N LEU A 321 -18.61 10.04 -10.89
CA LEU A 321 -18.69 10.31 -9.45
C LEU A 321 -20.04 9.87 -8.87
N ARG A 322 -20.31 8.56 -8.89
CA ARG A 322 -21.63 7.99 -8.55
C ARG A 322 -21.99 8.15 -7.08
N ARG A 323 -21.01 8.06 -6.17
CA ARG A 323 -21.25 8.22 -4.72
C ARG A 323 -21.51 9.69 -4.36
N GLN A 324 -20.88 10.64 -5.06
CA GLN A 324 -21.24 12.07 -4.90
C GLN A 324 -22.64 12.39 -5.39
N GLN A 325 -23.03 11.86 -6.55
CA GLN A 325 -24.39 12.02 -7.07
C GLN A 325 -25.45 11.48 -6.11
N ALA A 326 -25.15 10.40 -5.37
CA ALA A 326 -26.06 9.84 -4.38
C ALA A 326 -26.14 10.61 -3.05
N ASN A 327 -25.21 11.54 -2.79
CA ASN A 327 -25.20 12.37 -1.59
C ASN A 327 -25.83 13.77 -1.80
N LEU A 328 -26.05 14.18 -3.05
CA LEU A 328 -26.83 15.37 -3.43
C LEU A 328 -28.32 15.12 -3.17
#